data_AF-A0A9W9WSK9-F1
#
_entry.id   AF-A0A9W9WSK9-F1
#
_cell.length_a   1.000
_cell.length_b   1.000
_cell.length_c   1.000
_cell.angle_alpha   90.00
_cell.angle_beta   90.00
_cell.angle_gamma   90.00
#
_symmetry.space_group_name_H-M   'P 1'
#
loop_
_entity.id
_entity.type
_entity.pdbx_description
1 polymer ?
#
loop_
_entity_poly.entity_id
_entity_poly.type
_entity_poly.pdbx_seq_one_letter_code
_entity_poly.pdbx_strand_id
1 'polypeptide(L)'
;MSVFSSKELEIGKFGNDEAQRKSQGFRWPGRPITRAAPVTRKFSTTHVRIEQSWLVGAFCILPFFFELRPKQSSNDSKPLTFAKMTETSSSPQSFEIISSLRFDPGLPDAACRHASSYPDPHKSPYYLLAYHQDRLIAAAAHFQWNGALAWLQQDLQSFEEFLDSSIADRSKAWRLRIVTPPVWRVYVDTESTIPSGFTTHKTTARDDYTAARLRAGINSPTDLAEVLVVNPNDEVMEGSITTPYFLRDHMWITPPLSSGGNAGTTRRYALSQGFCLEHTISRDELVDGELCWLSNGVRGFIRGQIITK
;
A
#
# COMPACT_ATOMS: atom_id res chain seq x y z
N MET A 1 -1.04 -25.26 8.93
CA MET A 1 -0.26 -24.35 8.06
C MET A 1 -1.23 -23.48 7.27
N SER A 2 -1.45 -22.24 7.72
CA SER A 2 -2.27 -21.27 7.00
C SER A 2 -1.47 -20.66 5.85
N VAL A 3 -1.92 -20.85 4.63
CA VAL A 3 -1.34 -20.18 3.45
C VAL A 3 -1.83 -18.73 3.48
N PHE A 4 -0.96 -17.79 3.84
CA PHE A 4 -1.23 -16.37 3.70
C PHE A 4 -1.19 -16.01 2.21
N SER A 5 -2.34 -15.67 1.63
CA SER A 5 -2.39 -14.99 0.34
C SER A 5 -2.33 -13.49 0.62
N SER A 6 -1.14 -12.91 0.67
CA SER A 6 -1.01 -11.45 0.62
C SER A 6 -1.41 -11.02 -0.78
N LYS A 7 -2.68 -10.64 -0.97
CA LYS A 7 -3.06 -9.85 -2.13
C LYS A 7 -2.65 -8.42 -1.82
N GLU A 8 -1.61 -7.92 -2.49
CA GLU A 8 -1.67 -6.51 -2.92
C GLU A 8 -2.92 -6.40 -3.76
N LEU A 9 -3.66 -5.30 -3.63
CA LEU A 9 -4.72 -4.98 -4.58
C LEU A 9 -4.09 -4.83 -5.97
N GLU A 10 -3.89 -5.96 -6.65
CA GLU A 10 -3.81 -6.02 -8.09
C GLU A 10 -5.24 -5.89 -8.60
N ILE A 11 -5.52 -4.71 -9.12
CA ILE A 11 -6.78 -4.37 -9.74
C ILE A 11 -6.87 -5.12 -11.09
N GLY A 12 -7.76 -6.11 -11.14
CA GLY A 12 -8.48 -6.52 -12.35
C GLY A 12 -8.04 -7.82 -13.02
N LYS A 13 -8.66 -8.95 -12.65
CA LYS A 13 -9.00 -9.99 -13.62
C LYS A 13 -10.50 -9.93 -13.88
N PHE A 14 -10.89 -9.69 -15.13
CA PHE A 14 -12.20 -10.05 -15.64
C PHE A 14 -12.02 -11.03 -16.80
N GLY A 15 -12.95 -11.99 -16.85
CA GLY A 15 -12.81 -13.27 -17.53
C GLY A 15 -12.69 -13.19 -19.05
N ASN A 16 -12.17 -14.28 -19.60
CA ASN A 16 -12.57 -14.71 -20.92
C ASN A 16 -12.74 -16.23 -20.84
N ASP A 17 -13.97 -16.68 -21.06
CA ASP A 17 -14.28 -18.07 -21.33
C ASP A 17 -13.56 -18.52 -22.61
N GLU A 18 -13.10 -19.77 -22.56
CA GLU A 18 -12.75 -20.68 -23.65
C GLU A 18 -12.14 -20.14 -24.96
N ALA A 19 -10.87 -20.47 -25.15
CA ALA A 19 -10.45 -21.14 -26.39
C ALA A 19 -9.21 -22.02 -26.13
N GLN A 20 -9.41 -23.34 -26.17
CA GLN A 20 -8.34 -24.33 -26.22
C GLN A 20 -7.36 -24.04 -27.37
N ARG A 21 -6.05 -24.09 -27.10
CA ARG A 21 -5.07 -24.67 -28.04
C ARG A 21 -3.76 -25.06 -27.34
N LYS A 22 -3.28 -26.22 -27.75
CA LYS A 22 -2.22 -27.04 -27.16
C LYS A 22 -0.82 -26.40 -27.28
N SER A 23 0.01 -26.80 -26.32
CA SER A 23 1.48 -26.72 -26.23
C SER A 23 2.28 -26.48 -27.52
N GLN A 24 3.27 -25.58 -27.45
CA GLN A 24 4.71 -25.86 -27.60
C GLN A 24 5.53 -24.55 -27.77
N GLY A 25 6.74 -24.52 -27.18
CA GLY A 25 7.87 -23.80 -27.78
C GLY A 25 8.20 -22.40 -27.24
N PHE A 26 9.33 -22.33 -26.54
CA PHE A 26 10.06 -21.11 -26.21
C PHE A 26 10.60 -20.42 -27.48
N ARG A 27 10.34 -19.10 -27.68
CA ARG A 27 11.17 -18.17 -28.48
C ARG A 27 10.70 -16.71 -28.38
N TRP A 28 11.66 -15.80 -28.14
CA TRP A 28 11.65 -14.42 -28.66
C TRP A 28 12.13 -14.46 -30.14
N PRO A 29 11.85 -13.50 -31.06
CA PRO A 29 11.60 -12.07 -30.84
C PRO A 29 10.47 -11.40 -31.69
N GLY A 30 10.12 -10.16 -31.32
CA GLY A 30 9.61 -9.09 -32.20
C GLY A 30 8.25 -9.27 -32.91
N ARG A 31 7.18 -8.64 -32.40
CA ARG A 31 6.01 -8.18 -33.19
C ARG A 31 5.38 -6.91 -32.56
N PRO A 32 4.69 -6.08 -33.37
CA PRO A 32 4.35 -4.72 -33.03
C PRO A 32 3.20 -4.63 -32.03
N ILE A 33 3.30 -3.68 -31.11
CA ILE A 33 2.28 -3.39 -30.11
C ILE A 33 1.11 -2.72 -30.84
N THR A 34 -0.01 -3.43 -30.96
CA THR A 34 -1.28 -2.82 -31.32
C THR A 34 -1.70 -1.89 -30.18
N ARG A 35 -1.83 -0.61 -30.52
CA ARG A 35 -2.16 0.49 -29.61
C ARG A 35 -3.58 0.30 -29.06
N ALA A 36 -3.69 -0.29 -27.87
CA ALA A 36 -4.93 -0.23 -27.10
C ALA A 36 -5.13 1.20 -26.59
N ALA A 37 -6.37 1.70 -26.68
CA ALA A 37 -6.73 3.01 -26.18
C ALA A 37 -6.42 3.12 -24.67
N PRO A 38 -5.96 4.28 -24.17
CA PRO A 38 -5.65 4.45 -22.76
C PRO A 38 -6.93 4.34 -21.95
N VAL A 39 -7.13 3.21 -21.27
CA VAL A 39 -8.09 3.11 -20.19
C VAL A 39 -7.44 3.77 -18.99
N THR A 40 -7.94 4.93 -18.58
CA THR A 40 -7.53 5.61 -17.35
C THR A 40 -7.85 4.70 -16.15
N ARG A 41 -6.90 3.84 -15.76
CA ARG A 41 -6.97 3.09 -14.51
C ARG A 41 -6.36 3.95 -13.42
N LYS A 42 -7.20 4.42 -12.50
CA LYS A 42 -6.74 5.14 -11.30
C LYS A 42 -5.95 4.17 -10.43
N PHE A 43 -4.66 4.42 -10.18
CA PHE A 43 -4.03 3.86 -8.99
C PHE A 43 -4.76 4.45 -7.79
N SER A 44 -5.21 3.59 -6.88
CA SER A 44 -5.80 4.04 -5.63
C SER A 44 -4.72 4.70 -4.78
N THR A 45 -4.83 6.00 -4.55
CA THR A 45 -4.03 6.79 -3.60
C THR A 45 -4.43 6.49 -2.16
N THR A 46 -4.77 5.25 -1.81
CA THR A 46 -5.18 4.89 -0.44
C THR A 46 -4.00 4.70 0.49
N HIS A 47 -4.03 5.38 1.65
CA HIS A 47 -3.03 5.27 2.72
C HIS A 47 -3.14 3.94 3.51
N VAL A 48 -4.01 3.05 3.04
CA VAL A 48 -4.42 1.82 3.68
C VAL A 48 -4.50 0.72 2.63
N ARG A 49 -4.03 -0.46 2.99
CA ARG A 49 -4.07 -1.69 2.20
C ARG A 49 -4.81 -2.78 2.96
N ILE A 50 -5.50 -3.65 2.23
CA ILE A 50 -6.21 -4.80 2.78
C ILE A 50 -5.52 -6.10 2.34
N GLU A 51 -5.19 -6.96 3.30
CA GLU A 51 -4.82 -8.36 3.05
C GLU A 51 -5.98 -9.29 3.42
N GLN A 52 -6.16 -10.39 2.69
CA GLN A 52 -7.28 -11.31 2.89
C GLN A 52 -6.81 -12.75 3.09
N SER A 53 -7.50 -13.46 3.97
CA SER A 53 -7.33 -14.90 4.13
C SER A 53 -8.68 -15.57 4.38
N TRP A 54 -8.80 -16.80 3.89
CA TRP A 54 -9.92 -17.68 4.21
C TRP A 54 -9.98 -17.91 5.71
N LEU A 55 -11.19 -17.83 6.28
CA LEU A 55 -11.44 -18.41 7.60
C LEU A 55 -11.47 -19.93 7.44
N VAL A 56 -10.34 -20.59 7.69
CA VAL A 56 -10.27 -22.06 7.70
C VAL A 56 -10.87 -22.53 9.01
N GLY A 57 -12.06 -23.14 8.92
CA GLY A 57 -12.80 -23.67 10.07
C GLY A 57 -14.00 -22.79 10.42
N ALA A 58 -15.19 -23.32 10.17
CA ALA A 58 -16.43 -22.81 10.73
C ALA A 58 -16.40 -22.99 12.26
N PHE A 59 -15.82 -22.02 12.97
CA PHE A 59 -16.24 -21.76 14.34
C PHE A 59 -17.43 -20.81 14.26
N CYS A 60 -18.63 -21.38 14.23
CA CYS A 60 -19.83 -20.71 14.66
C CYS A 60 -19.61 -20.21 16.09
N ILE A 61 -19.17 -18.97 16.25
CA ILE A 61 -19.27 -18.28 17.54
C ILE A 61 -20.37 -17.24 17.38
N LEU A 62 -21.59 -17.69 17.67
CA LEU A 62 -22.67 -16.94 18.27
C LEU A 62 -23.56 -17.96 19.02
N PRO A 63 -24.03 -17.69 20.26
CA PRO A 63 -23.75 -16.56 21.14
C PRO A 63 -22.90 -16.97 22.35
N PHE A 64 -21.89 -16.17 22.71
CA PHE A 64 -21.44 -16.15 24.10
C PHE A 64 -22.49 -15.37 24.89
N PHE A 65 -23.26 -16.10 25.69
CA PHE A 65 -24.14 -15.56 26.71
C PHE A 65 -23.28 -14.71 27.67
N PHE A 66 -23.39 -13.38 27.62
CA PHE A 66 -22.96 -12.53 28.72
C PHE A 66 -24.17 -12.34 29.62
N GLU A 67 -24.25 -13.16 30.67
CA GLU A 67 -25.16 -12.95 31.76
C GLU A 67 -24.70 -11.71 32.54
N LEU A 68 -25.23 -10.55 32.15
CA LEU A 68 -25.01 -9.30 32.86
C LEU A 68 -25.66 -9.41 34.25
N ARG A 69 -24.86 -9.68 35.28
CA ARG A 69 -25.28 -9.39 36.65
C ARG A 69 -25.48 -7.87 36.79
N PRO A 70 -26.55 -7.41 37.45
CA PRO A 70 -26.77 -5.98 37.66
C PRO A 70 -25.64 -5.40 38.53
N LYS A 71 -25.02 -4.33 38.04
CA LYS A 71 -24.01 -3.57 38.78
C LYS A 71 -24.73 -2.65 39.77
N GLN A 72 -24.48 -2.86 41.07
CA GLN A 72 -24.87 -1.89 42.10
C GLN A 72 -24.20 -0.55 41.83
N SER A 73 -24.98 0.52 41.98
CA SER A 73 -24.54 1.90 41.85
C SER A 73 -23.51 2.25 42.91
N SER A 74 -22.36 2.77 42.49
CA SER A 74 -21.68 3.82 43.25
C SER A 74 -20.95 4.72 42.26
N ASN A 75 -21.33 5.99 42.32
CA ASN A 75 -20.65 7.11 41.70
C ASN A 75 -19.21 7.15 42.22
N ASP A 76 -18.24 7.27 41.31
CA ASP A 76 -17.06 8.11 41.52
C ASP A 76 -16.36 8.34 40.18
N SER A 77 -16.56 9.52 39.63
CA SER A 77 -15.88 10.04 38.44
C SER A 77 -14.48 10.54 38.81
N LYS A 78 -13.44 9.88 38.30
CA LYS A 78 -12.10 10.47 38.14
C LYS A 78 -11.65 10.33 36.69
N PRO A 79 -11.14 11.40 36.06
CA PRO A 79 -10.62 11.34 34.71
C PRO A 79 -9.33 10.52 34.65
N LEU A 80 -9.23 9.63 33.66
CA LEU A 80 -8.01 8.90 33.32
C LEU A 80 -6.99 9.86 32.72
N THR A 81 -6.03 10.30 33.53
CA THR A 81 -4.80 10.94 33.05
C THR A 81 -3.93 9.90 32.36
N PHE A 82 -3.74 10.03 31.04
CA PHE A 82 -2.75 9.27 30.30
C PHE A 82 -1.35 9.75 30.68
N ALA A 83 -0.59 8.88 31.36
CA ALA A 83 0.82 9.12 31.62
C ALA A 83 1.58 9.16 30.28
N LYS A 84 2.28 10.26 30.04
CA LYS A 84 3.16 10.45 28.89
C LYS A 84 4.41 9.57 29.11
N MET A 85 4.38 8.33 28.61
CA MET A 85 5.58 7.50 28.57
C MET A 85 6.53 8.08 27.51
N THR A 86 7.66 8.60 27.96
CA THR A 86 8.78 8.98 27.12
C THR A 86 9.56 7.72 26.75
N GLU A 87 9.42 7.24 25.52
CA GLU A 87 10.21 6.12 25.02
C GLU A 87 11.66 6.55 24.74
N THR A 88 12.58 5.88 25.42
CA THR A 88 14.03 5.94 25.21
C THR A 88 14.44 5.34 23.88
N SER A 89 15.33 6.05 23.20
CA SER A 89 15.90 5.76 21.89
C SER A 89 16.41 4.32 21.72
N SER A 90 15.68 3.54 20.93
CA SER A 90 16.23 2.46 20.11
C SER A 90 16.01 2.83 18.64
N SER A 91 16.87 2.36 17.74
CA SER A 91 16.75 2.67 16.30
C SER A 91 15.31 2.42 15.82
N PRO A 92 14.71 3.31 15.01
CA PRO A 92 13.32 3.15 14.61
C PRO A 92 13.20 1.91 13.74
N GLN A 93 12.75 0.80 14.32
CA GLN A 93 12.31 -0.34 13.54
C GLN A 93 11.12 0.12 12.71
N SER A 94 11.15 -0.15 11.41
CA SER A 94 9.99 0.05 10.56
C SER A 94 8.84 -0.82 11.07
N PHE A 95 7.72 -0.21 11.43
CA PHE A 95 6.52 -0.91 11.88
C PHE A 95 5.29 -0.48 11.07
N GLU A 96 4.22 -1.26 11.16
CA GLU A 96 2.95 -1.01 10.51
C GLU A 96 1.85 -0.88 11.58
N ILE A 97 0.90 0.03 11.39
CA ILE A 97 -0.34 -0.01 12.17
C ILE A 97 -1.28 -0.99 11.46
N ILE A 98 -1.82 -1.94 12.23
CA ILE A 98 -2.69 -3.00 11.69
C ILE A 98 -4.00 -3.14 12.48
N SER A 99 -5.04 -3.60 11.79
CA SER A 99 -6.31 -3.98 12.39
C SER A 99 -6.86 -5.21 11.67
N SER A 100 -7.09 -6.31 12.40
CA SER A 100 -7.68 -7.53 11.83
C SER A 100 -9.16 -7.60 12.14
N LEU A 101 -10.02 -7.68 11.12
CA LEU A 101 -11.46 -7.79 11.27
C LEU A 101 -12.05 -8.93 10.44
N ARG A 102 -13.30 -9.30 10.73
CA ARG A 102 -14.07 -10.30 9.99
C ARG A 102 -15.07 -9.61 9.08
N PHE A 103 -15.07 -9.99 7.80
CA PHE A 103 -16.22 -9.83 6.92
C PHE A 103 -17.06 -11.10 6.98
N ASP A 104 -18.38 -10.96 7.14
CA ASP A 104 -19.32 -12.07 7.11
C ASP A 104 -20.68 -11.57 6.57
N PRO A 105 -21.17 -12.09 5.42
CA PRO A 105 -22.43 -11.64 4.83
C PRO A 105 -23.65 -11.92 5.72
N GLY A 106 -23.56 -12.87 6.66
CA GLY A 106 -24.63 -13.19 7.61
C GLY A 106 -24.62 -12.31 8.87
N LEU A 107 -23.60 -11.46 9.05
CA LEU A 107 -23.45 -10.65 10.26
C LEU A 107 -24.61 -9.66 10.49
N PRO A 108 -25.11 -8.93 9.47
CA PRO A 108 -26.19 -7.96 9.68
C PRO A 108 -27.45 -8.61 10.28
N ASP A 109 -27.82 -9.78 9.77
CA ASP A 109 -28.95 -10.56 10.28
C ASP A 109 -28.72 -11.03 11.71
N ALA A 110 -27.52 -11.51 12.00
CA ALA A 110 -27.16 -12.01 13.32
C ALA A 110 -27.14 -10.89 14.38
N ALA A 111 -26.57 -9.72 14.05
CA ALA A 111 -26.52 -8.57 14.93
C ALA A 111 -27.93 -8.04 15.23
N CYS A 112 -28.78 -7.92 14.21
CA CYS A 112 -30.17 -7.49 14.35
C CYS A 112 -30.99 -8.40 15.28
N ARG A 113 -30.73 -9.71 15.26
CA ARG A 113 -31.52 -10.69 16.04
C ARG A 113 -31.02 -10.91 17.46
N HIS A 114 -29.71 -10.75 17.71
CA HIS A 114 -29.09 -11.26 18.92
C HIS A 114 -28.22 -10.25 19.68
N ALA A 115 -28.03 -9.04 19.15
CA ALA A 115 -27.11 -8.06 19.73
C ALA A 115 -27.71 -6.65 19.72
N SER A 116 -28.70 -6.39 20.57
CA SER A 116 -29.32 -5.06 20.73
C SER A 116 -28.33 -3.96 21.16
N SER A 117 -27.23 -4.33 21.82
CA SER A 117 -26.15 -3.42 22.21
C SER A 117 -24.98 -3.36 21.21
N TYR A 118 -25.13 -3.93 20.01
CA TYR A 118 -24.08 -3.88 18.98
C TYR A 118 -23.86 -2.42 18.54
N PRO A 119 -22.60 -1.96 18.37
CA PRO A 119 -22.36 -0.59 17.93
C PRO A 119 -22.77 -0.39 16.47
N ASP A 120 -23.14 0.84 16.12
CA ASP A 120 -23.32 1.26 14.73
C ASP A 120 -21.99 1.09 13.95
N PRO A 121 -21.99 0.66 12.67
CA PRO A 121 -23.13 0.38 11.80
C PRO A 121 -23.76 -1.00 12.04
N HIS A 122 -25.05 -1.03 12.41
CA HIS A 122 -25.76 -2.29 12.68
C HIS A 122 -25.94 -3.22 11.47
N LYS A 123 -25.92 -2.65 10.26
CA LYS A 123 -26.11 -3.38 9.00
C LYS A 123 -24.81 -3.73 8.29
N SER A 124 -23.67 -3.38 8.88
CA SER A 124 -22.38 -3.65 8.27
C SER A 124 -22.08 -5.15 8.27
N PRO A 125 -21.60 -5.72 7.15
CA PRO A 125 -21.09 -7.09 7.13
C PRO A 125 -19.70 -7.20 7.79
N TYR A 126 -19.18 -6.11 8.36
CA TYR A 126 -17.89 -6.03 9.01
C TYR A 126 -18.02 -6.00 10.54
N TYR A 127 -17.42 -6.97 11.20
CA TYR A 127 -17.51 -7.10 12.65
C TYR A 127 -16.82 -5.93 13.36
N LEU A 128 -17.59 -5.17 14.15
CA LEU A 128 -17.18 -4.01 14.96
C LEU A 128 -16.47 -2.93 14.13
N LEU A 129 -16.99 -2.63 12.92
CA LEU A 129 -16.35 -1.73 11.95
C LEU A 129 -15.87 -0.41 12.56
N ALA A 130 -16.76 0.29 13.28
CA ALA A 130 -16.42 1.58 13.91
C ALA A 130 -15.24 1.47 14.88
N TYR A 131 -15.20 0.43 15.72
CA TYR A 131 -14.10 0.25 16.68
C TYR A 131 -12.79 -0.18 15.99
N HIS A 132 -12.86 -0.78 14.81
CA HIS A 132 -11.69 -1.05 13.99
C HIS A 132 -11.17 0.22 13.31
N GLN A 133 -12.05 1.15 12.91
CA GLN A 133 -11.66 2.46 12.39
C GLN A 133 -11.06 3.34 13.50
N ASP A 134 -11.73 3.44 14.66
CA ASP A 134 -11.29 4.26 15.78
C ASP A 134 -9.90 3.90 16.29
N ARG A 135 -9.60 2.59 16.41
CA ARG A 135 -8.25 2.17 16.85
C ARG A 135 -7.17 2.51 15.83
N LEU A 136 -7.49 2.47 14.54
CA LEU A 136 -6.56 2.86 13.47
C LEU A 136 -6.34 4.37 13.50
N ILE A 137 -7.39 5.16 13.68
CA ILE A 137 -7.32 6.62 13.85
C ILE A 137 -6.46 6.98 15.06
N ALA A 138 -6.72 6.35 16.21
CA ALA A 138 -5.98 6.61 17.45
C ALA A 138 -4.48 6.32 17.29
N ALA A 139 -4.13 5.20 16.66
CA ALA A 139 -2.75 4.85 16.38
C ALA A 139 -2.10 5.80 15.35
N ALA A 140 -2.81 6.14 14.26
CA ALA A 140 -2.29 7.06 13.25
C ALA A 140 -2.05 8.46 13.82
N ALA A 141 -2.94 8.95 14.70
CA ALA A 141 -2.76 10.21 15.41
C ALA A 141 -1.58 10.15 16.38
N HIS A 142 -1.44 9.06 17.15
CA HIS A 142 -0.35 8.87 18.11
C HIS A 142 1.03 8.90 17.44
N PHE A 143 1.17 8.21 16.30
CA PHE A 143 2.42 8.16 15.54
C PHE A 143 2.58 9.31 14.52
N GLN A 144 1.64 10.26 14.50
CA GLN A 144 1.65 11.43 13.60
C GLN A 144 1.63 11.07 12.10
N TRP A 145 0.95 9.98 11.73
CA TRP A 145 0.79 9.53 10.34
C TRP A 145 -0.33 10.31 9.66
N ASN A 146 -0.10 11.60 9.41
CA ASN A 146 -1.13 12.56 8.97
C ASN A 146 -1.90 12.12 7.70
N GLY A 147 -1.22 11.49 6.73
CA GLY A 147 -1.90 10.98 5.53
C GLY A 147 -2.84 9.80 5.82
N ALA A 148 -2.41 8.86 6.68
CA ALA A 148 -3.27 7.77 7.13
C ALA A 148 -4.42 8.29 7.99
N LEU A 149 -4.14 9.24 8.89
CA LEU A 149 -5.14 9.89 9.72
C LEU A 149 -6.22 10.58 8.88
N ALA A 150 -5.82 11.42 7.93
CA ALA A 150 -6.74 12.13 7.03
C ALA A 150 -7.63 11.17 6.23
N TRP A 151 -7.08 10.03 5.77
CA TRP A 151 -7.84 9.02 5.06
C TRP A 151 -8.78 8.23 5.99
N LEU A 152 -8.30 7.83 7.17
CA LEU A 152 -9.06 7.05 8.14
C LEU A 152 -10.23 7.83 8.76
N GLN A 153 -10.18 9.16 8.75
CA GLN A 153 -11.23 10.04 9.28
C GLN A 153 -12.45 10.20 8.35
N GLN A 154 -12.48 9.53 7.19
CA GLN A 154 -13.68 9.45 6.38
C GLN A 154 -14.84 8.79 7.15
N ASP A 155 -16.07 9.00 6.69
CA ASP A 155 -17.25 8.40 7.29
C ASP A 155 -17.24 6.86 7.16
N LEU A 156 -18.06 6.18 7.98
CA LEU A 156 -18.12 4.72 8.03
C LEU A 156 -18.58 4.09 6.71
N GLN A 157 -19.42 4.79 5.93
CA GLN A 157 -19.89 4.27 4.64
C GLN A 157 -18.75 4.28 3.62
N SER A 158 -18.02 5.39 3.50
CA SER A 158 -16.83 5.49 2.64
C SER A 158 -15.77 4.44 3.02
N PHE A 159 -15.59 4.21 4.32
CA PHE A 159 -14.67 3.18 4.80
C PHE A 159 -15.14 1.76 4.45
N GLU A 160 -16.44 1.48 4.58
CA GLU A 160 -17.04 0.21 4.19
C GLU A 160 -16.90 -0.06 2.68
N GLU A 161 -17.21 0.93 1.84
CA GLU A 161 -17.07 0.84 0.38
C GLU A 161 -15.62 0.54 -0.04
N PHE A 162 -14.65 1.12 0.67
CA PHE A 162 -13.24 0.77 0.46
C PHE A 162 -12.94 -0.69 0.81
N LEU A 163 -13.42 -1.20 1.94
CA LEU A 163 -13.23 -2.61 2.31
C LEU A 163 -13.92 -3.53 1.31
N ASP A 164 -15.11 -3.16 0.83
CA ASP A 164 -15.90 -3.90 -0.15
C ASP A 164 -15.16 -4.08 -1.47
N SER A 165 -14.46 -3.04 -1.93
CA SER A 165 -13.63 -3.10 -3.14
C SER A 165 -12.52 -4.16 -3.07
N SER A 166 -12.17 -4.60 -1.87
CA SER A 166 -11.14 -5.61 -1.65
C SER A 166 -11.70 -7.04 -1.65
N ILE A 167 -12.99 -7.26 -1.35
CA ILE A 167 -13.58 -8.60 -1.17
C ILE A 167 -13.78 -9.30 -2.52
N ALA A 168 -13.06 -10.40 -2.74
CA ALA A 168 -13.15 -11.15 -4.00
C ALA A 168 -14.48 -11.91 -4.19
N ASP A 169 -15.06 -12.43 -3.11
CA ASP A 169 -16.30 -13.20 -3.11
C ASP A 169 -17.12 -12.88 -1.87
N ARG A 170 -18.13 -12.03 -2.02
CA ARG A 170 -18.97 -11.56 -0.90
C ARG A 170 -19.91 -12.63 -0.33
N SER A 171 -20.02 -13.80 -0.97
CA SER A 171 -20.86 -14.89 -0.46
C SER A 171 -20.20 -15.66 0.69
N LYS A 172 -18.92 -15.41 0.97
CA LYS A 172 -18.14 -16.14 1.97
C LYS A 172 -17.61 -15.20 3.04
N ALA A 173 -17.37 -15.74 4.24
CA ALA A 173 -16.73 -15.00 5.31
C ALA A 173 -15.21 -14.90 5.08
N TRP A 174 -14.64 -13.74 5.36
CA TRP A 174 -13.23 -13.43 5.17
C TRP A 174 -12.62 -12.85 6.43
N ARG A 175 -11.34 -13.17 6.68
CA ARG A 175 -10.51 -12.39 7.59
C ARG A 175 -9.78 -11.32 6.79
N LEU A 176 -10.02 -10.07 7.15
CA LEU A 176 -9.32 -8.92 6.62
C LEU A 176 -8.25 -8.45 7.60
N ARG A 177 -7.08 -8.10 7.07
CA ARG A 177 -6.04 -7.35 7.78
C ARG A 177 -5.88 -6.01 7.10
N ILE A 178 -6.35 -4.96 7.76
CA ILE A 178 -6.13 -3.58 7.39
C ILE A 178 -4.70 -3.22 7.82
N VAL A 179 -3.92 -2.71 6.88
CA VAL A 179 -2.54 -2.28 7.08
C VAL A 179 -2.43 -0.85 6.60
N THR A 180 -2.00 0.08 7.46
CA THR A 180 -1.46 1.35 6.98
C THR A 180 0.04 1.13 6.77
N PRO A 181 0.55 1.09 5.53
CA PRO A 181 1.98 1.05 5.30
C PRO A 181 2.58 2.44 5.53
N PRO A 182 3.83 2.53 6.03
CA PRO A 182 4.52 3.81 6.12
C PRO A 182 4.80 4.38 4.73
N VAL A 183 4.78 5.72 4.63
CA VAL A 183 5.22 6.44 3.43
C VAL A 183 6.74 6.62 3.50
N TRP A 184 7.44 6.27 2.43
CA TRP A 184 8.89 6.41 2.36
C TRP A 184 9.27 7.86 2.09
N ARG A 185 10.32 8.35 2.76
CA ARG A 185 10.94 9.64 2.40
C ARG A 185 11.78 9.47 1.14
N VAL A 186 11.54 10.27 0.13
CA VAL A 186 12.21 10.15 -1.17
C VAL A 186 13.04 11.40 -1.40
N TYR A 187 14.35 11.25 -1.29
CA TYR A 187 15.29 12.33 -1.58
C TYR A 187 15.66 12.33 -3.06
N VAL A 188 16.16 13.45 -3.55
CA VAL A 188 16.80 13.54 -4.86
C VAL A 188 18.30 13.64 -4.64
N ASP A 189 19.08 12.83 -5.35
CA ASP A 189 20.52 12.86 -5.25
C ASP A 189 21.07 14.22 -5.69
N THR A 190 22.13 14.67 -5.02
CA THR A 190 22.78 15.95 -5.32
C THR A 190 23.77 15.85 -6.46
N GLU A 191 24.22 14.64 -6.80
CA GLU A 191 25.15 14.37 -7.89
C GLU A 191 24.49 13.57 -9.01
N SER A 192 24.90 13.83 -10.25
CA SER A 192 24.45 13.08 -11.42
C SER A 192 25.20 11.74 -11.55
N THR A 193 24.49 10.69 -11.94
CA THR A 193 25.08 9.40 -12.33
C THR A 193 25.11 9.27 -13.84
N ILE A 194 26.25 8.86 -14.40
CA ILE A 194 26.39 8.64 -15.85
C ILE A 194 25.70 7.30 -16.21
N PRO A 195 24.69 7.30 -17.10
CA PRO A 195 24.08 6.07 -17.58
C PRO A 195 25.10 5.08 -18.15
N SER A 196 24.97 3.80 -17.78
CA SER A 196 25.89 2.76 -18.23
C SER A 196 25.23 1.38 -18.25
N GLY A 197 26.00 0.35 -18.62
CA GLY A 197 25.56 -1.04 -18.49
C GLY A 197 25.23 -1.43 -17.05
N PHE A 198 25.87 -0.79 -16.05
CA PHE A 198 25.69 -1.05 -14.62
C PHE A 198 24.42 -0.40 -14.05
N THR A 199 23.90 0.65 -14.69
CA THR A 199 22.60 1.22 -14.34
C THR A 199 21.46 0.47 -15.00
N THR A 200 21.63 0.15 -16.29
CA THR A 200 20.62 -0.56 -17.10
C THR A 200 20.34 -1.98 -16.59
N HIS A 201 21.38 -2.70 -16.15
CA HIS A 201 21.28 -4.08 -15.68
C HIS A 201 21.48 -4.20 -14.18
N LYS A 202 20.71 -5.09 -13.53
CA LYS A 202 20.86 -5.31 -12.09
C LYS A 202 22.11 -6.12 -11.83
N THR A 203 23.18 -5.46 -11.39
CA THR A 203 24.46 -6.09 -11.05
C THR A 203 24.85 -5.84 -9.60
N THR A 204 25.97 -6.44 -9.17
CA THR A 204 26.59 -6.18 -7.88
C THR A 204 27.47 -4.92 -7.87
N ALA A 205 27.86 -4.40 -9.03
CA ALA A 205 28.57 -3.12 -9.14
C ALA A 205 27.58 -1.98 -8.90
N ARG A 206 27.62 -1.40 -7.71
CA ARG A 206 26.58 -0.47 -7.21
C ARG A 206 27.16 0.73 -6.48
N ASP A 207 28.40 1.10 -6.78
CA ASP A 207 29.11 2.17 -6.08
C ASP A 207 28.39 3.51 -6.23
N ASP A 208 27.91 3.84 -7.43
CA ASP A 208 27.13 5.06 -7.69
C ASP A 208 25.85 5.12 -6.85
N TYR A 209 25.07 4.03 -6.83
CA TYR A 209 23.86 3.92 -6.01
C TYR A 209 24.16 3.95 -4.51
N THR A 210 25.30 3.40 -4.10
CA THR A 210 25.73 3.38 -2.69
C THR A 210 26.14 4.78 -2.25
N ALA A 211 26.88 5.50 -3.09
CA ALA A 211 27.24 6.91 -2.86
C ALA A 211 26.00 7.81 -2.77
N ALA A 212 25.04 7.63 -3.68
CA ALA A 212 23.75 8.34 -3.65
C ALA A 212 23.01 8.14 -2.31
N ARG A 213 22.94 6.89 -1.84
CA ARG A 213 22.30 6.55 -0.56
C ARG A 213 23.03 7.18 0.63
N LEU A 214 24.36 7.16 0.64
CA LEU A 214 25.17 7.80 1.67
C LEU A 214 24.94 9.31 1.73
N ARG A 215 24.92 10.01 0.58
CA ARG A 215 24.60 11.46 0.50
C ARG A 215 23.19 11.78 0.99
N ALA A 216 22.23 10.89 0.75
CA ALA A 216 20.87 10.99 1.26
C ALA A 216 20.73 10.60 2.75
N GLY A 217 21.81 10.13 3.40
CA GLY A 217 21.78 9.69 4.80
C GLY A 217 21.05 8.35 5.00
N ILE A 218 20.93 7.54 3.96
CA ILE A 218 20.25 6.24 3.98
C ILE A 218 21.31 5.15 4.18
N ASN A 219 21.27 4.50 5.34
CA ASN A 219 22.32 3.57 5.77
C ASN A 219 21.89 2.11 5.70
N SER A 220 20.57 1.84 5.68
CA SER A 220 20.03 0.48 5.66
C SER A 220 19.04 0.26 4.51
N PRO A 221 19.01 -0.93 3.88
CA PRO A 221 17.93 -1.34 2.96
C PRO A 221 16.54 -1.43 3.62
N THR A 222 16.46 -1.36 4.95
CA THR A 222 15.22 -1.33 5.73
C THR A 222 14.78 0.07 6.09
N ASP A 223 15.60 1.09 5.84
CA ASP A 223 15.20 2.47 6.05
C ASP A 223 13.97 2.76 5.19
N LEU A 224 12.99 3.45 5.77
CA LEU A 224 11.79 3.91 5.07
C LEU A 224 12.12 5.15 4.23
N ALA A 225 13.17 5.04 3.43
CA ALA A 225 13.72 6.10 2.61
C ALA A 225 14.31 5.54 1.32
N GLU A 226 14.21 6.36 0.27
CA GLU A 226 14.82 6.12 -1.03
C GLU A 226 15.51 7.40 -1.50
N VAL A 227 16.47 7.24 -2.40
CA VAL A 227 17.09 8.34 -3.13
C VAL A 227 16.89 8.13 -4.63
N LEU A 228 16.37 9.16 -5.29
CA LEU A 228 16.27 9.22 -6.75
C LEU A 228 17.61 9.64 -7.32
N VAL A 229 18.09 8.86 -8.28
CA VAL A 229 19.31 9.14 -9.03
C VAL A 229 18.94 9.89 -10.30
N VAL A 230 19.68 10.95 -10.61
CA VAL A 230 19.50 11.78 -11.80
C VAL A 230 20.66 11.60 -12.78
N ASN A 231 20.39 11.74 -14.07
CA ASN A 231 21.43 11.70 -15.11
C ASN A 231 22.06 13.09 -15.32
N PRO A 232 23.10 13.23 -16.17
CA PRO A 232 23.75 14.53 -16.42
C PRO A 232 22.88 15.58 -17.14
N ASN A 233 21.70 15.21 -17.63
CA ASN A 233 20.72 16.13 -18.20
C ASN A 233 19.69 16.59 -17.13
N ASP A 234 19.95 16.33 -15.85
CA ASP A 234 19.04 16.58 -14.73
C ASP A 234 17.67 15.89 -14.88
N GLU A 235 17.65 14.70 -15.49
CA GLU A 235 16.46 13.86 -15.56
C GLU A 235 16.53 12.74 -14.53
N VAL A 236 15.42 12.46 -13.85
CA VAL A 236 15.28 11.32 -12.95
C VAL A 236 15.45 10.02 -13.75
N MET A 237 16.35 9.15 -13.29
CA MET A 237 16.58 7.83 -13.88
C MET A 237 15.70 6.78 -13.19
N GLU A 238 15.91 6.62 -11.88
CA GLU A 238 15.27 5.65 -11.01
C GLU A 238 15.58 5.97 -9.54
N GLY A 239 15.08 5.16 -8.60
CA GLY A 239 15.55 5.15 -7.22
C GLY A 239 16.73 4.18 -7.03
N SER A 240 17.47 4.31 -5.93
CA SER A 240 18.63 3.45 -5.69
C SER A 240 18.29 1.95 -5.70
N ILE A 241 17.09 1.57 -5.26
CA ILE A 241 16.62 0.17 -5.27
C ILE A 241 15.21 0.01 -5.87
N THR A 242 14.66 1.05 -6.49
CA THR A 242 13.26 1.12 -6.93
C THR A 242 13.10 1.85 -8.26
N THR A 243 11.97 1.64 -8.94
CA THR A 243 11.51 2.49 -10.04
C THR A 243 10.48 3.50 -9.52
N PRO A 244 10.61 4.80 -9.81
CA PRO A 244 9.65 5.82 -9.41
C PRO A 244 8.53 6.03 -10.44
N TYR A 245 7.38 6.49 -9.95
CA TYR A 245 6.22 6.88 -10.75
C TYR A 245 5.60 8.15 -10.17
N PHE A 246 5.28 9.09 -11.05
CA PHE A 246 4.74 10.39 -10.70
C PHE A 246 3.42 10.63 -11.43
N LEU A 247 2.51 11.38 -10.79
CA LEU A 247 1.22 11.70 -11.38
C LEU A 247 1.35 13.05 -12.10
N ARG A 248 1.20 13.07 -13.43
CA ARG A 248 1.17 14.28 -14.25
C ARG A 248 -0.04 14.21 -15.17
N ASP A 249 -0.80 15.30 -15.29
CA ASP A 249 -1.99 15.36 -16.16
C ASP A 249 -2.95 14.16 -15.99
N HIS A 250 -3.22 13.79 -14.74
CA HIS A 250 -4.05 12.63 -14.34
C HIS A 250 -3.55 11.25 -14.82
N MET A 251 -2.29 11.17 -15.24
CA MET A 251 -1.66 9.95 -15.72
C MET A 251 -0.39 9.65 -14.95
N TRP A 252 -0.17 8.37 -14.63
CA TRP A 252 1.08 7.96 -14.02
C TRP A 252 2.15 7.85 -15.09
N ILE A 253 3.29 8.49 -14.83
CA ILE A 253 4.47 8.44 -15.69
C ILE A 253 5.64 7.84 -14.92
N THR A 254 6.54 7.18 -15.63
CA THR A 254 7.82 6.67 -15.11
C THR A 254 8.94 7.05 -16.07
N PRO A 255 10.18 7.27 -15.60
CA PRO A 255 11.27 7.62 -16.49
C PRO A 255 11.49 6.57 -17.60
N PRO A 256 11.78 6.99 -18.84
CA PRO A 256 12.11 6.07 -19.93
C PRO A 256 13.46 5.40 -19.67
N LEU A 257 13.70 4.23 -20.29
CA LEU A 257 15.02 3.59 -20.22
C LEU A 257 16.13 4.45 -20.84
N SER A 258 15.78 5.35 -21.76
CA SER A 258 16.73 6.32 -22.34
C SER A 258 17.29 7.31 -21.32
N SER A 259 16.62 7.55 -20.19
CA SER A 259 17.18 8.35 -19.09
C SER A 259 18.30 7.60 -18.35
N GLY A 260 18.39 6.27 -18.52
CA GLY A 260 19.52 5.45 -18.08
C GLY A 260 19.25 4.54 -16.88
N GLY A 261 18.02 4.49 -16.39
CA GLY A 261 17.63 3.64 -15.26
C GLY A 261 17.49 2.15 -15.61
N ASN A 262 17.35 1.32 -14.58
CA ASN A 262 17.21 -0.13 -14.71
C ASN A 262 15.90 -0.57 -15.37
N ALA A 263 15.96 -1.66 -16.15
CA ALA A 263 14.78 -2.33 -16.69
C ALA A 263 14.04 -3.19 -15.63
N GLY A 264 13.54 -2.53 -14.58
CA GLY A 264 12.89 -3.17 -13.43
C GLY A 264 11.72 -4.10 -13.81
N THR A 265 11.58 -5.23 -13.09
CA THR A 265 10.54 -6.23 -13.38
C THR A 265 9.12 -5.70 -13.11
N THR A 266 8.91 -4.99 -12.01
CA THR A 266 7.62 -4.33 -11.68
C THR A 266 7.33 -3.15 -12.61
N ARG A 267 8.36 -2.41 -13.04
CA ARG A 267 8.25 -1.38 -14.08
C ARG A 267 7.71 -1.94 -15.39
N ARG A 268 8.33 -3.01 -15.88
CA ARG A 268 7.86 -3.72 -17.08
C ARG A 268 6.42 -4.19 -16.93
N TYR A 269 6.05 -4.72 -15.77
CA TYR A 269 4.69 -5.10 -15.47
C TYR A 269 3.73 -3.90 -15.53
N ALA A 270 4.02 -2.80 -14.85
CA ALA A 270 3.20 -1.59 -14.82
C ALA A 270 2.93 -1.02 -16.22
N LEU A 271 3.97 -0.93 -17.05
CA LEU A 271 3.85 -0.50 -18.45
C LEU A 271 2.98 -1.47 -19.27
N SER A 272 3.19 -2.79 -19.11
CA SER A 272 2.42 -3.80 -19.85
C SER A 272 0.92 -3.79 -19.55
N GLN A 273 0.55 -3.38 -18.33
CA GLN A 273 -0.84 -3.27 -17.89
C GLN A 273 -1.48 -1.91 -18.23
N GLY A 274 -0.71 -0.98 -18.83
CA GLY A 274 -1.18 0.38 -19.09
C GLY A 274 -1.42 1.19 -17.81
N PHE A 275 -0.77 0.81 -16.71
CA PHE A 275 -0.89 1.55 -15.45
C PHE A 275 -0.15 2.89 -15.50
N CYS A 276 0.97 2.93 -16.22
CA CYS A 276 1.74 4.14 -16.46
C CYS A 276 2.24 4.22 -17.90
N LEU A 277 2.74 5.40 -18.30
CA LEU A 277 3.49 5.62 -19.53
C LEU A 277 4.94 6.01 -19.23
N GLU A 278 5.81 5.88 -20.23
CA GLU A 278 7.15 6.45 -20.17
C GLU A 278 7.11 7.94 -20.48
N HIS A 279 7.72 8.77 -19.64
CA HIS A 279 7.92 10.19 -19.88
C HIS A 279 9.16 10.66 -19.11
N THR A 280 9.94 11.57 -19.69
CA THR A 280 11.07 12.19 -19.01
C THR A 280 10.57 13.02 -17.83
N ILE A 281 11.26 12.93 -16.70
CA ILE A 281 10.91 13.63 -15.46
C ILE A 281 12.14 14.46 -15.11
N SER A 282 12.02 15.79 -15.20
CA SER A 282 13.11 16.68 -14.84
C SER A 282 13.22 16.78 -13.32
N ARG A 283 14.44 16.91 -12.79
CA ARG A 283 14.67 17.20 -11.38
C ARG A 283 13.89 18.42 -10.89
N ASP A 284 13.79 19.45 -11.71
CA ASP A 284 13.17 20.73 -11.35
C ASP A 284 11.63 20.66 -11.33
N GLU A 285 11.03 19.59 -11.85
CA GLU A 285 9.58 19.37 -11.79
C GLU A 285 9.14 18.71 -10.48
N LEU A 286 10.10 18.24 -9.66
CA LEU A 286 9.82 17.59 -8.38
C LEU A 286 9.53 18.62 -7.30
N VAL A 287 8.41 18.45 -6.61
CA VAL A 287 7.95 19.40 -5.58
C VAL A 287 8.09 18.77 -4.19
N ASP A 288 8.54 19.56 -3.19
CA ASP A 288 8.57 19.12 -1.80
C ASP A 288 7.19 18.66 -1.33
N GLY A 289 7.15 17.52 -0.64
CA GLY A 289 5.90 16.94 -0.15
C GLY A 289 5.06 16.23 -1.22
N GLU A 290 5.47 16.25 -2.50
CA GLU A 290 4.77 15.56 -3.58
C GLU A 290 4.75 14.04 -3.34
N LEU A 291 3.59 13.40 -3.53
CA LEU A 291 3.45 11.96 -3.43
C LEU A 291 3.85 11.27 -4.73
N CYS A 292 4.62 10.20 -4.61
CA CYS A 292 4.98 9.33 -5.72
C CYS A 292 4.74 7.85 -5.35
N TRP A 293 4.79 6.99 -6.36
CA TRP A 293 4.96 5.56 -6.14
C TRP A 293 6.39 5.15 -6.44
N LEU A 294 6.87 4.16 -5.70
CA LEU A 294 8.10 3.44 -5.94
C LEU A 294 7.75 1.97 -6.18
N SER A 295 8.55 1.22 -6.91
CA SER A 295 8.36 -0.23 -7.00
C SER A 295 9.64 -1.01 -7.15
N ASN A 296 9.64 -2.25 -6.68
CA ASN A 296 10.61 -3.27 -7.07
C ASN A 296 10.03 -4.68 -6.94
N GLY A 297 10.71 -5.67 -7.51
CA GLY A 297 10.26 -7.07 -7.52
C GLY A 297 10.21 -7.78 -6.16
N VAL A 298 10.64 -7.13 -5.07
CA VAL A 298 10.62 -7.71 -3.72
C VAL A 298 9.47 -7.12 -2.89
N ARG A 299 9.28 -5.80 -2.97
CA ARG A 299 8.38 -5.03 -2.09
C ARG A 299 7.10 -4.58 -2.79
N GLY A 300 6.90 -4.90 -4.06
CA GLY A 300 5.74 -4.47 -4.82
C GLY A 300 5.75 -2.95 -5.03
N PHE A 301 4.59 -2.31 -4.89
CA PHE A 301 4.43 -0.86 -4.99
C PHE A 301 4.39 -0.20 -3.61
N ILE A 302 5.23 0.80 -3.41
CA ILE A 302 5.44 1.52 -2.15
C ILE A 302 5.13 2.99 -2.36
N ARG A 303 4.51 3.64 -1.38
CA ARG A 303 4.25 5.08 -1.43
C ARG A 303 5.48 5.85 -0.99
N GLY A 304 5.87 6.84 -1.77
CA GLY A 304 6.93 7.78 -1.45
C GLY A 304 6.37 9.20 -1.30
N GLN A 305 7.09 10.02 -0.56
CA GLN A 305 6.91 11.47 -0.51
C GLN A 305 8.25 12.14 -0.78
N ILE A 306 8.29 13.04 -1.75
CA ILE A 306 9.48 13.80 -2.10
C ILE A 306 9.87 14.72 -0.95
N ILE A 307 11.15 14.72 -0.60
CA ILE A 307 11.77 15.61 0.36
C ILE A 307 12.89 16.35 -0.37
N THR A 308 12.65 17.61 -0.72
CA THR A 308 13.69 18.47 -1.30
C THR A 308 14.48 19.13 -0.17
N LYS A 309 15.81 19.03 -0.22
CA LYS A 309 16.69 19.73 0.72
C LYS A 309 16.93 21.17 0.29
#